data_AF-A0A251YCN9-F1
#
_entry.id   AF-A0A251YCN9-F1
#
_cell.length_a   1.000
_cell.length_b   1.000
_cell.length_c   1.000
_cell.angle_alpha   90.00
_cell.angle_beta   90.00
_cell.angle_gamma   90.00
#
_symmetry.space_group_name_H-M   'P 1'
#
loop_
_entity.id
_entity.type
_entity.pdbx_description
1 polymer ?
#
loop_
_entity_poly.entity_id
_entity_poly.type
_entity_poly.pdbx_seq_one_letter_code
_entity_poly.pdbx_strand_id
1 'polypeptide(L)' 'MSDALIAGAVAAPIAIAYVALVVAAVLQIVRDRALAGLARDLWVVAVVVFPIFGALAWFGVGHRTAAAQRAVDRVRLSL' A
#
# COMPACT_ATOMS: atom_id res chain seq x y z
N MET A 1 4.21 -16.85 -22.36
CA MET A 1 4.29 -15.43 -21.93
C MET A 1 5.09 -15.43 -20.64
N SER A 2 6.13 -14.60 -20.50
CA SER A 2 6.96 -14.63 -19.29
C SER A 2 6.17 -14.13 -18.08
N ASP A 3 6.44 -14.67 -16.91
CA ASP A 3 5.75 -14.29 -15.66
C ASP A 3 5.86 -12.78 -15.38
N ALA A 4 6.99 -12.17 -15.77
CA ALA A 4 7.22 -10.73 -15.69
C ALA A 4 6.25 -9.92 -16.58
N LEU A 5 5.89 -10.42 -17.76
CA LEU A 5 4.93 -9.74 -18.65
C LEU A 5 3.52 -9.78 -18.06
N ILE A 6 3.11 -10.91 -17.47
CA ILE A 6 1.80 -11.04 -16.81
C ILE A 6 1.75 -10.12 -15.58
N ALA A 7 2.79 -10.16 -14.74
CA ALA A 7 2.90 -9.29 -13.57
C ALA A 7 2.86 -7.81 -13.98
N GLY A 8 3.59 -7.41 -15.02
CA GLY A 8 3.57 -6.05 -15.54
C GLY A 8 2.20 -5.63 -16.07
N ALA A 9 1.56 -6.48 -16.87
CA ALA A 9 0.24 -6.20 -17.45
C ALA A 9 -0.85 -6.00 -16.40
N VAL A 10 -0.75 -6.69 -15.26
CA VAL A 10 -1.69 -6.54 -14.14
C VAL A 10 -1.30 -5.37 -13.23
N ALA A 11 -0.01 -5.23 -12.87
CA ALA A 11 0.43 -4.23 -11.91
C ALA A 11 0.35 -2.80 -12.45
N ALA A 12 0.65 -2.58 -13.74
CA ALA A 12 0.63 -1.25 -14.33
C ALA A 12 -0.74 -0.54 -14.26
N PRO A 13 -1.86 -1.13 -14.71
CA PRO A 13 -3.17 -0.46 -14.60
C PRO A 13 -3.60 -0.25 -13.15
N ILE A 14 -3.26 -1.17 -12.24
CA ILE A 14 -3.54 -1.02 -10.81
C ILE A 14 -2.76 0.17 -10.23
N ALA A 15 -1.47 0.29 -10.55
CA ALA A 15 -0.64 1.41 -10.10
C ALA A 15 -1.16 2.76 -10.65
N ILE A 16 -1.56 2.80 -11.92
CA ILE A 16 -2.14 4.01 -12.53
C ILE A 16 -3.45 4.39 -11.84
N ALA A 17 -4.38 3.43 -11.67
CA ALA A 17 -5.66 3.67 -11.00
C ALA A 17 -5.44 4.14 -9.56
N TYR A 18 -4.50 3.53 -8.86
CA TYR A 18 -4.13 3.90 -7.49
C TYR A 18 -3.65 5.35 -7.41
N VAL A 19 -2.71 5.75 -8.26
CA VAL A 19 -2.20 7.14 -8.31
C VAL A 19 -3.33 8.12 -8.65
N ALA A 20 -4.19 7.77 -9.61
CA ALA A 20 -5.34 8.61 -9.98
C ALA A 20 -6.30 8.82 -8.80
N LEU A 21 -6.58 7.77 -8.01
CA LEU A 21 -7.41 7.86 -6.82
C LEU A 21 -6.78 8.72 -5.72
N VAL A 22 -5.48 8.56 -5.47
CA VAL A 22 -4.75 9.41 -4.49
C VAL A 22 -4.82 10.89 -4.89
N VAL A 23 -4.55 11.20 -6.16
CA VAL A 23 -4.64 12.57 -6.68
C VAL A 23 -6.07 13.10 -6.56
N ALA A 24 -7.07 12.32 -6.97
CA ALA A 24 -8.48 12.71 -6.86
C ALA A 24 -8.90 12.96 -5.41
N ALA A 25 -8.45 12.13 -4.46
CA ALA A 25 -8.73 12.31 -3.04
C ALA A 25 -8.10 13.61 -2.50
N VAL A 26 -6.82 13.85 -2.79
CA VAL A 26 -6.14 15.09 -2.38
C VAL A 26 -6.85 16.32 -2.96
N LEU A 27 -7.21 16.29 -4.25
CA LEU A 27 -7.94 17.39 -4.88
C LEU A 27 -9.31 17.62 -4.23
N GLN A 28 -10.04 16.55 -3.87
CA GLN A 28 -11.31 16.66 -3.17
C GLN A 28 -11.13 17.31 -1.79
N ILE A 29 -10.16 16.84 -0.99
CA ILE A 29 -9.86 17.38 0.35
C ILE A 29 -9.49 18.87 0.28
N VAL A 30 -8.65 19.26 -0.67
CA VAL A 30 -8.20 20.66 -0.84
C VAL A 30 -9.31 21.55 -1.40
N ARG A 31 -10.29 21.00 -2.13
CA ARG A 31 -11.43 21.76 -2.66
C ARG A 31 -12.60 21.85 -1.70
N ASP A 32 -12.67 20.96 -0.71
CA ASP A 32 -13.77 20.94 0.26
C ASP A 32 -13.68 22.12 1.23
N ARG A 33 -14.59 23.08 1.07
CA ARG A 33 -14.64 24.29 1.91
C ARG A 33 -15.20 24.05 3.31
N ALA A 34 -15.87 22.92 3.55
CA ALA A 34 -16.33 22.54 4.88
C ALA A 34 -15.20 21.92 5.73
N LEU A 35 -14.17 21.36 5.07
CA LEU A 35 -12.95 20.89 5.72
C LEU A 35 -11.93 22.03 5.87
N ALA A 36 -11.81 22.57 7.08
CA ALA A 36 -10.90 23.67 7.40
C ALA A 36 -9.83 23.29 8.43
N GLY A 37 -8.69 24.00 8.38
CA GLY A 37 -7.61 23.91 9.36
C GLY A 37 -6.97 22.52 9.46
N LEU A 38 -6.62 22.13 10.69
CA LEU A 38 -5.85 20.92 11.00
C LEU A 38 -6.48 19.63 10.46
N ALA A 39 -7.81 19.54 10.41
CA ALA A 39 -8.50 18.36 9.90
C ALA A 39 -8.18 18.10 8.43
N ARG A 40 -8.12 19.16 7.61
CA ARG A 40 -7.75 19.07 6.20
C ARG A 40 -6.32 18.58 6.03
N ASP A 41 -5.39 19.15 6.78
CA ASP A 41 -3.97 18.81 6.70
C ASP A 41 -3.73 17.35 7.10
N LEU A 42 -4.38 16.88 8.17
CA LEU A 42 -4.31 15.49 8.60
C LEU A 42 -4.84 14.53 7.54
N TRP A 43 -5.92 14.88 6.83
CA TRP A 43 -6.44 14.05 5.75
C TRP A 43 -5.49 13.98 4.55
N VAL A 44 -4.91 15.10 4.14
CA VAL A 44 -3.91 15.12 3.06
C VAL A 44 -2.70 14.27 3.46
N VAL A 45 -2.18 14.48 4.66
CA VAL A 45 -1.05 13.71 5.19
C VAL A 45 -1.39 12.23 5.24
N ALA A 46 -2.55 11.85 5.78
CA ALA A 46 -2.96 10.46 5.88
C ALA A 46 -3.00 9.78 4.49
N VAL A 47 -3.64 10.42 3.50
CA VAL A 47 -3.76 9.88 2.13
C VAL A 47 -2.40 9.67 1.46
N VAL A 48 -1.40 10.50 1.78
CA VAL A 48 -0.05 10.38 1.18
C VAL A 48 0.86 9.44 1.97
N VAL A 49 0.81 9.52 3.29
CA VAL A 49 1.77 8.88 4.19
C VAL A 49 1.43 7.42 4.47
N PHE A 50 0.16 7.08 4.71
CA PHE A 50 -0.25 5.69 4.95
C PHE A 50 0.21 4.72 3.85
N PRO A 51 0.05 5.05 2.55
CA PRO A 51 0.54 4.20 1.47
C PRO A 51 2.03 3.89 1.54
N ILE A 52 2.83 4.92 1.86
CA ILE A 52 4.28 4.81 1.97
C ILE A 52 4.62 3.88 3.14
N PHE A 53 4.01 4.10 4.30
CA PHE A 53 4.20 3.24 5.47
C PHE A 53 3.75 1.80 5.21
N GLY A 54 2.64 1.58 4.51
CA GLY A 54 2.18 0.25 4.12
C GLY A 54 3.19 -0.48 3.24
N ALA A 55 3.74 0.22 2.24
CA ALA A 55 4.80 -0.32 1.39
C ALA A 55 6.07 -0.63 2.18
N LEU A 56 6.52 0.30 3.04
CA LEU A 56 7.69 0.11 3.90
C LEU A 56 7.49 -1.07 4.87
N ALA A 57 6.30 -1.20 5.46
CA ALA A 57 5.96 -2.32 6.34
C ALA A 57 5.98 -3.66 5.59
N TRP A 58 5.52 -3.69 4.33
CA TRP A 58 5.63 -4.89 3.51
C TRP A 58 7.08 -5.28 3.24
N PHE A 59 7.92 -4.35 2.79
CA PHE A 59 9.34 -4.64 2.54
C PHE A 59 10.11 -4.96 3.82
N GLY A 60 9.77 -4.29 4.92
CA GLY A 60 10.41 -4.44 6.22
C GLY A 60 9.99 -5.67 7.00
N VAL A 61 8.74 -6.14 6.85
CA VAL A 61 8.18 -7.24 7.64
C VAL A 61 7.47 -8.25 6.75
N GLY A 62 6.51 -7.79 5.96
CA GLY A 62 5.61 -8.62 5.16
C GLY A 62 6.34 -9.67 4.31
N HIS A 63 7.36 -9.26 3.56
CA HIS A 63 8.14 -10.13 2.68
C HIS A 63 8.85 -11.28 3.42
N ARG A 64 9.17 -11.10 4.71
CA ARG A 64 9.85 -12.12 5.54
C ARG A 64 8.88 -13.09 6.22
N THR A 65 7.59 -12.77 6.26
CA THR A 65 6.56 -13.56 6.96
C THR A 65 6.49 -15.00 6.46
N ALA A 66 6.57 -15.22 5.14
CA ALA A 66 6.53 -16.56 4.57
C ALA A 66 7.73 -17.43 4.99
N ALA A 67 8.90 -16.83 5.21
CA ALA A 67 10.07 -17.57 5.71
C ALA A 67 9.88 -17.95 7.19
N ALA A 68 9.37 -17.03 8.00
CA ALA A 68 9.06 -17.27 9.41
C ALA A 68 8.01 -18.37 9.58
N GLN A 69 6.93 -18.36 8.79
CA GLN A 69 5.88 -19.39 8.82
C GLN A 69 6.45 -20.78 8.53
N ARG A 70 7.28 -20.93 7.49
CA ARG A 70 7.91 -22.23 7.16
C ARG A 70 8.81 -22.75 8.28
N ALA A 71 9.48 -21.87 9.01
CA ALA A 71 10.31 -22.26 10.16
C ALA A 71 9.45 -22.81 11.30
N VAL A 72 8.34 -22.15 11.61
CA VAL A 72 7.37 -22.60 12.63
C VAL A 72 6.74 -23.94 12.24
N ASP A 73 6.30 -24.08 10.98
CA ASP A 73 5.70 -25.32 10.49
C ASP A 73 6.65 -26.51 10.56
N ARG A 74 7.94 -26.30 10.27
CA ARG A 74 8.96 -27.35 10.38
C ARG A 74 9.10 -27.86 11.83
N VAL A 75 9.12 -26.96 12.81
CA VAL A 75 9.22 -27.32 14.23
C VAL A 75 7.97 -28.09 14.67
N ARG A 76 6.78 -27.66 14.22
CA ARG A 76 5.52 -28.33 14.54
C ARG A 76 5.46 -29.77 14.01
N LEU A 77 6.00 -30.02 12.81
CA LEU A 77 6.03 -31.36 12.21
C LEU A 77 7.09 -32.28 12.83
N SER A 78 8.01 -31.75 13.63
CA SER A 78 9.05 -32.52 14.32
C SER A 78 8.69 -32.94 15.75
N LEU A 79 7.51 -32.53 16.24
CA LEU A 79 6.93 -32.93 17.52
C LEU A 79 5.87 -34.02 17.30
#